data_AF-A5UGN3-F1
#
_entry.id   AF-A5UGN3-F1
#
_cell.length_a   1.000
_cell.length_b   1.000
_cell.length_c   1.000
_cell.angle_alpha   90.00
_cell.angle_beta   90.00
_cell.angle_gamma   90.00
#
_symmetry.space_group_name_H-M   'P 1'
#
loop_
_entity.id
_entity.type
_entity.pdbx_description
1 polymer ?
#
loop_
_entity_poly.entity_id
_entity_poly.type
_entity_poly.pdbx_seq_one_letter_code
_entity_poly.pdbx_strand_id
1 'polypeptide(L)'
;MKPYADHYAQLDAAHQRKVDWQAGYEIALDEVATEIDNDLKQGDQTHYHELTEMLCDNDNFWLAIGSGASYEPYRQEAIKKIAERELNDRMNDYDPD
;
A
#
# COMPACT_ATOMS: atom_id res chain seq x y z
N MET A 1 21.14 0.18 -39.44
CA MET A 1 20.07 0.67 -38.55
C MET A 1 20.51 2.01 -38.00
N LYS A 2 19.65 3.04 -37.97
CA LYS A 2 20.08 4.38 -37.53
C LYS A 2 20.05 4.42 -35.99
N PRO A 3 21.14 4.86 -35.32
CA PRO A 3 21.33 4.70 -33.88
C PRO A 3 20.28 5.41 -33.00
N TYR A 4 19.55 6.38 -33.55
CA TYR A 4 18.47 7.05 -32.84
C TYR A 4 17.23 6.15 -32.63
N ALA A 5 16.96 5.21 -33.53
CA ALA A 5 15.79 4.33 -33.41
C ALA A 5 15.96 3.33 -32.26
N ASP A 6 17.19 2.86 -32.04
CA ASP A 6 17.53 1.99 -30.92
C ASP A 6 17.47 2.73 -29.57
N HIS A 7 17.83 4.02 -29.54
CA HIS A 7 17.77 4.84 -28.33
C HIS A 7 16.32 5.09 -27.86
N TYR A 8 15.41 5.46 -28.76
CA TYR A 8 13.99 5.62 -28.41
C TYR A 8 13.34 4.30 -27.99
N ALA A 9 13.67 3.19 -28.67
CA ALA A 9 13.18 1.87 -28.28
C ALA A 9 13.64 1.44 -26.87
N GLN A 10 14.86 1.80 -26.46
CA GLN A 10 15.36 1.55 -25.10
C GLN A 10 14.64 2.39 -24.05
N LEU A 11 14.36 3.66 -24.35
CA LEU A 11 13.59 4.55 -23.46
C LEU A 11 12.15 4.05 -23.29
N ASP A 12 11.50 3.63 -24.37
CA ASP A 12 10.14 3.09 -24.34
C ASP A 12 10.08 1.79 -23.52
N ALA A 13 11.06 0.89 -23.72
CA ALA A 13 11.14 -0.36 -22.94
C ALA A 13 11.39 -0.09 -21.45
N ALA A 14 12.23 0.88 -21.10
CA ALA A 14 12.47 1.27 -19.72
C ALA A 14 11.22 1.92 -19.09
N HIS A 15 10.50 2.74 -19.87
CA HIS A 15 9.25 3.35 -19.42
C HIS A 15 8.17 2.29 -19.16
N GLN A 16 7.98 1.34 -20.09
CA GLN A 16 7.00 0.26 -19.93
C GLN A 16 7.33 -0.60 -18.70
N ARG A 17 8.59 -0.98 -18.48
CA ARG A 17 9.00 -1.72 -17.27
C ARG A 17 8.68 -0.97 -15.99
N LYS A 18 8.86 0.35 -15.98
CA LYS A 18 8.53 1.18 -14.80
C LYS A 18 7.03 1.17 -14.55
N VAL A 19 6.20 1.31 -15.60
CA VAL A 19 4.74 1.26 -15.49
C VAL A 19 4.28 -0.12 -15.02
N ASP A 20 4.82 -1.19 -15.58
CA ASP A 20 4.46 -2.57 -15.20
C ASP A 20 4.85 -2.87 -13.74
N TRP A 21 6.02 -2.40 -13.30
CA TRP A 21 6.45 -2.51 -11.91
C TRP A 21 5.53 -1.73 -10.96
N GLN A 22 5.13 -0.50 -11.34
CA GLN A 22 4.19 0.30 -10.55
C GLN A 22 2.83 -0.38 -10.44
N ALA A 23 2.30 -0.90 -11.56
CA ALA A 23 1.04 -1.63 -11.55
C ALA A 23 1.13 -2.91 -10.70
N GLY A 24 2.23 -3.66 -10.80
CA GLY A 24 2.47 -4.84 -9.95
C GLY A 24 2.56 -4.49 -8.47
N TYR A 25 3.22 -3.39 -8.12
CA TYR A 25 3.29 -2.88 -6.75
C TYR A 25 1.92 -2.47 -6.22
N GLU A 26 1.12 -1.74 -7.02
CA GLU A 26 -0.23 -1.32 -6.62
C GLU A 26 -1.16 -2.52 -6.38
N ILE A 27 -1.08 -3.56 -7.22
CA ILE A 27 -1.84 -4.80 -7.03
C ILE A 27 -1.42 -5.50 -5.74
N ALA A 28 -0.11 -5.69 -5.53
CA ALA A 28 0.39 -6.35 -4.32
C ALA A 28 0.01 -5.57 -3.05
N LEU A 29 0.02 -4.24 -3.11
CA LEU A 29 -0.39 -3.39 -2.00
C LEU A 29 -1.88 -3.55 -1.68
N ASP A 30 -2.73 -3.60 -2.70
CA ASP A 30 -4.18 -3.80 -2.53
C ASP A 30 -4.50 -5.18 -1.94
N GLU A 31 -3.76 -6.22 -2.36
CA GLU A 31 -3.86 -7.58 -1.81
C GLU A 31 -3.53 -7.59 -0.31
N VAL A 32 -2.36 -7.05 0.08
CA VAL A 32 -1.95 -7.00 1.50
C VAL A 32 -2.92 -6.16 2.34
N ALA A 33 -3.37 -5.01 1.83
CA ALA A 33 -4.37 -4.18 2.52
C ALA A 33 -5.69 -4.94 2.72
N THR A 34 -6.12 -5.71 1.72
CA THR A 34 -7.32 -6.56 1.79
C THR A 34 -7.17 -7.68 2.80
N GLU A 35 -6.01 -8.33 2.86
CA GLU A 35 -5.69 -9.35 3.87
C GLU A 35 -5.82 -8.78 5.29
N ILE A 36 -5.12 -7.66 5.57
CA ILE A 36 -5.17 -6.98 6.87
C ILE A 36 -6.61 -6.59 7.24
N ASP A 37 -7.38 -6.03 6.31
CA ASP A 37 -8.76 -5.65 6.56
C ASP A 37 -9.65 -6.85 6.91
N ASN A 38 -9.47 -7.97 6.23
CA ASN A 38 -10.19 -9.22 6.49
C ASN A 38 -9.82 -9.81 7.85
N ASP A 39 -8.54 -9.82 8.19
CA ASP A 39 -8.03 -10.34 9.46
C ASP A 39 -8.58 -9.54 10.65
N LEU A 40 -8.54 -8.21 10.55
CA LEU A 40 -9.14 -7.31 11.53
C LEU A 40 -10.65 -7.57 11.69
N LYS A 41 -11.39 -7.78 10.59
CA LYS A 41 -12.83 -8.10 10.64
C LYS A 41 -13.12 -9.45 11.28
N GLN A 42 -12.19 -10.40 11.18
CA GLN A 42 -12.28 -11.71 11.82
C GLN A 42 -11.82 -11.69 13.29
N GLY A 43 -11.33 -10.56 13.78
CA GLY A 43 -10.88 -10.38 15.16
C GLY A 43 -9.42 -10.79 15.39
N ASP A 44 -8.63 -10.97 14.32
CA ASP A 44 -7.20 -11.20 14.42
C ASP A 44 -6.51 -9.94 14.95
N GLN A 45 -5.77 -10.06 16.05
CA GLN A 45 -5.19 -8.95 16.79
C GLN A 45 -3.84 -8.44 16.25
N THR A 46 -3.27 -9.08 15.23
CA THR A 46 -1.91 -8.83 14.73
C THR A 46 -1.66 -7.34 14.45
N HIS A 47 -2.60 -6.66 13.77
CA HIS A 47 -2.48 -5.23 13.44
C HIS A 47 -3.39 -4.31 14.27
N TYR A 48 -4.11 -4.84 15.27
CA TYR A 48 -5.08 -4.03 16.03
C TYR A 48 -4.41 -2.88 16.78
N HIS A 49 -3.29 -3.16 17.45
CA HIS A 49 -2.61 -2.15 18.25
C HIS A 49 -2.10 -1.01 17.37
N GLU A 50 -1.36 -1.34 16.32
CA GLU A 50 -0.81 -0.36 15.38
C GLU A 50 -1.93 0.46 14.70
N LEU A 51 -2.97 -0.21 14.19
CA LEU A 51 -4.12 0.49 13.60
C LEU A 51 -4.75 1.47 14.59
N THR A 52 -4.90 1.05 15.85
CA THR A 52 -5.51 1.89 16.89
C THR A 52 -4.63 3.10 17.20
N GLU A 53 -3.32 2.95 17.29
CA GLU A 53 -2.40 4.07 17.48
C GLU A 53 -2.49 5.07 16.34
N MET A 54 -2.43 4.60 15.08
CA MET A 54 -2.52 5.47 13.90
C MET A 54 -3.84 6.24 13.82
N LEU A 55 -4.95 5.63 14.26
CA LEU A 55 -6.25 6.30 14.32
C LEU A 55 -6.32 7.29 15.50
N CYS A 56 -5.78 6.93 16.67
CA CYS A 56 -5.75 7.82 17.82
C CYS A 56 -4.95 9.10 17.58
N ASP A 57 -3.89 9.02 16.76
CA ASP A 57 -3.06 10.17 16.39
C ASP A 57 -3.66 11.02 15.27
N ASN A 58 -4.80 10.60 14.69
CA ASN A 58 -5.45 11.30 13.59
C ASN A 58 -6.59 12.21 14.09
N ASP A 59 -6.37 13.52 14.13
CA ASP A 59 -7.39 14.50 14.53
C ASP A 59 -8.66 14.42 13.66
N ASN A 60 -8.53 14.12 12.37
CA ASN A 60 -9.69 14.01 11.48
C ASN A 60 -10.53 12.76 11.78
N PHE A 61 -9.93 11.69 12.30
CA PHE A 61 -10.65 10.53 12.83
C PHE A 61 -11.52 10.94 14.02
N TRP A 62 -10.97 11.67 14.99
CA TRP A 62 -11.73 12.17 16.13
C TRP A 62 -12.83 13.16 15.74
N LEU A 63 -12.54 14.06 14.80
CA LEU A 63 -13.53 14.98 14.24
C LEU A 63 -14.67 14.23 13.55
N ALA A 64 -14.37 13.16 12.81
CA ALA A 64 -15.40 12.35 12.18
C ALA A 64 -16.30 11.66 13.21
N ILE A 65 -15.72 11.08 14.26
CA ILE A 65 -16.49 10.52 15.39
C ILE A 65 -17.37 11.60 16.03
N GLY A 66 -16.78 12.76 16.38
CA GLY A 66 -17.49 13.84 17.07
C GLY A 66 -18.59 14.50 16.24
N SER A 67 -18.47 14.48 14.90
CA SER A 67 -19.47 15.02 13.98
C SER A 67 -20.48 13.99 13.49
N GLY A 68 -20.29 12.70 13.79
CA GLY A 68 -21.10 11.60 13.25
C GLY A 68 -20.83 11.29 11.78
N ALA A 69 -19.74 11.82 11.21
CA ALA A 69 -19.29 11.45 9.87
C ALA A 69 -18.67 10.04 9.85
N SER A 70 -18.58 9.44 8.66
CA SER A 70 -17.91 8.14 8.52
C SER A 70 -16.42 8.28 8.81
N TYR A 71 -15.89 7.39 9.66
CA TYR A 71 -14.45 7.28 9.92
C TYR A 71 -13.74 6.30 8.99
N GLU A 72 -14.48 5.58 8.13
CA GLU A 72 -13.95 4.54 7.25
C GLU A 72 -12.78 5.00 6.37
N PRO A 73 -12.77 6.24 5.82
CA PRO A 73 -11.62 6.72 5.03
C PRO A 73 -10.32 6.72 5.82
N TYR A 74 -10.35 7.10 7.11
CA TYR A 74 -9.15 7.14 7.96
C TYR A 74 -8.69 5.74 8.35
N ARG A 75 -9.63 4.82 8.57
CA ARG A 75 -9.33 3.40 8.80
C ARG A 75 -8.66 2.78 7.58
N GLN A 76 -9.20 3.00 6.38
CA GLN A 76 -8.62 2.49 5.14
C GLN A 76 -7.25 3.09 4.84
N GLU A 77 -7.07 4.39 5.10
CA GLU A 77 -5.74 5.04 4.97
C GLU A 77 -4.71 4.42 5.93
N ALA A 78 -5.09 4.18 7.19
CA ALA A 78 -4.21 3.54 8.16
C ALA A 78 -3.85 2.11 7.76
N ILE A 79 -4.83 1.29 7.35
CA ILE A 79 -4.60 -0.07 6.84
C ILE A 79 -3.64 -0.04 5.64
N LYS A 80 -3.84 0.88 4.70
CA LYS A 80 -2.96 1.02 3.54
C LYS A 80 -1.51 1.33 3.95
N LYS A 81 -1.28 2.19 4.95
CA LYS A 81 0.07 2.49 5.45
C LYS A 81 0.74 1.28 6.11
N ILE A 82 -0.03 0.48 6.85
CA ILE A 82 0.48 -0.78 7.42
C ILE A 82 0.85 -1.74 6.28
N ALA A 83 -0.02 -1.88 5.28
CA ALA A 83 0.21 -2.71 4.10
C ALA A 83 1.44 -2.27 3.28
N GLU A 84 1.65 -0.96 3.11
CA GLU A 84 2.83 -0.41 2.45
C GLU A 84 4.12 -0.79 3.19
N ARG A 85 4.11 -0.71 4.52
CA ARG A 85 5.26 -1.12 5.34
C ARG A 85 5.53 -2.62 5.19
N GLU A 86 4.51 -3.46 5.35
CA GLU A 86 4.65 -4.91 5.22
C GLU A 86 5.15 -5.33 3.85
N LEU A 87 4.58 -4.74 2.79
CA LEU A 87 5.00 -5.06 1.43
C LEU A 87 6.46 -4.67 1.20
N ASN A 88 6.88 -3.50 1.70
CA ASN A 88 8.28 -3.08 1.63
C ASN A 88 9.19 -4.01 2.43
N ASP A 89 8.78 -4.46 3.62
CA ASP A 89 9.54 -5.42 4.43
C ASP A 89 9.66 -6.76 3.70
N ARG A 90 8.57 -7.31 3.13
CA ARG A 90 8.57 -8.53 2.31
C ARG A 90 9.48 -8.41 1.08
N MET A 91 9.51 -7.24 0.44
CA MET A 91 10.38 -6.97 -0.70
C MET A 91 11.86 -6.85 -0.32
N ASN A 92 12.16 -6.38 0.89
CA ASN A 92 13.53 -6.23 1.40
C ASN A 92 14.08 -7.51 2.03
N ASP A 93 13.23 -8.35 2.62
CA ASP A 93 13.58 -9.67 3.18
C ASP A 93 13.81 -10.74 2.09
N TYR A 94 13.46 -10.44 0.83
CA TYR A 94 13.75 -11.30 -0.31
C TYR A 94 15.26 -11.28 -0.63
N ASP A 95 16.03 -12.16 0.02
CA ASP A 95 17.39 -12.54 -0.39
C ASP A 95 17.29 -13.73 -1.35
N PRO A 96 17.54 -13.54 -2.67
CA PRO A 96 17.50 -14.65 -3.62
C PRO A 96 18.74 -15.53 -3.45
N ASP A 97 18.56 -16.67 -2.77
CA ASP A 97 19.51 -17.80 -2.77
C ASP A 97 19.82 -18.30 -4.21
#